data_AF-A0A4Q4DKK2-F1
#
_entry.id   AF-A0A4Q4DKK2-F1
#
_cell.length_a   1.000
_cell.length_b   1.000
_cell.length_c   1.000
_cell.angle_alpha   90.00
_cell.angle_beta   90.00
_cell.angle_gamma   90.00
#
_symmetry.space_group_name_H-M   'P 1'
#
loop_
_entity.id
_entity.type
_entity.pdbx_description
1 polymer ?
#
loop_
_entity_poly.entity_id
_entity_poly.type
_entity_poly.pdbx_seq_one_letter_code
_entity_poly.pdbx_strand_id
1 'polypeptide(L)'
;MRLLSTLRHDGPGTASQLAEQLGESSGATSYHLRQLATHGFVEDDPTRGKGRERWWRATDEGTTFSPDLHTDSNPAVRGAVDLFLHEVANIHTQELATWLGTASDWPREWSNSADLSDFTLRLTAEQLHEMNEKLHEVVESYRSAGPGDGEAPQVRVHLHSFPRTGSTDRS
;
A
#
# COMPACT_ATOMS: atom_id res chain seq x y z
N MET A 1 -10.72 1.34 3.15
CA MET A 1 -9.37 0.77 3.01
C MET A 1 -9.27 -0.23 1.88
N ARG A 2 -10.16 -1.23 1.84
CA ARG A 2 -10.24 -2.15 0.69
C ARG A 2 -10.39 -1.44 -0.65
N LEU A 3 -11.13 -0.33 -0.74
CA LEU A 3 -11.26 0.45 -1.98
C LEU A 3 -9.93 0.92 -2.60
N LEU A 4 -9.04 1.53 -1.82
CA LEU A 4 -7.74 1.97 -2.33
C LEU A 4 -6.85 0.77 -2.68
N SER A 5 -6.89 -0.28 -1.86
CA SER A 5 -6.14 -1.52 -2.14
C SER A 5 -6.62 -2.15 -3.45
N THR A 6 -7.92 -2.32 -3.65
CA THR A 6 -8.52 -2.83 -4.89
C THR A 6 -8.13 -1.98 -6.09
N LEU A 7 -8.20 -0.65 -5.98
CA LEU A 7 -7.79 0.25 -7.07
C LEU A 7 -6.31 0.16 -7.44
N ARG A 8 -5.44 -0.21 -6.49
CA ARG A 8 -4.00 -0.41 -6.72
C ARG A 8 -3.69 -1.77 -7.32
N HIS A 9 -4.37 -2.83 -6.87
CA HIS A 9 -4.09 -4.20 -7.31
C HIS A 9 -4.83 -4.57 -8.60
N ASP A 10 -6.12 -4.24 -8.67
CA ASP A 10 -7.01 -4.65 -9.76
C ASP A 10 -7.20 -3.54 -10.80
N GLY A 11 -6.70 -2.34 -10.50
CA GLY A 11 -6.73 -1.17 -11.38
C GLY A 11 -8.01 -0.33 -11.26
N PRO A 12 -8.22 0.63 -12.19
CA PRO A 12 -9.30 1.59 -12.12
C PRO A 12 -10.69 0.95 -12.12
N GLY A 13 -11.62 1.50 -11.35
CA GLY A 13 -12.98 0.98 -11.22
C GLY A 13 -14.03 2.06 -10.88
N THR A 14 -15.29 1.77 -11.20
CA THR A 14 -16.43 2.60 -10.80
C THR A 14 -16.88 2.31 -9.37
N ALA A 15 -17.58 3.24 -8.74
CA ALA A 15 -18.11 3.03 -7.39
C ALA A 15 -19.06 1.82 -7.29
N SER A 16 -19.78 1.48 -8.37
CA SER A 16 -20.67 0.32 -8.42
C SER A 16 -19.89 -1.00 -8.49
N GLN A 17 -18.87 -1.07 -9.35
CA GLN A 17 -18.01 -2.27 -9.46
C GLN A 17 -17.27 -2.55 -8.15
N LEU A 18 -16.71 -1.50 -7.55
CA LEU A 18 -16.01 -1.62 -6.27
C LEU A 18 -16.95 -2.00 -5.13
N ALA A 19 -18.17 -1.48 -5.12
CA ALA A 19 -19.18 -1.86 -4.13
C ALA A 19 -19.60 -3.34 -4.25
N GLU A 20 -19.80 -3.82 -5.48
CA GLU A 20 -20.10 -5.23 -5.75
C GLU A 20 -18.96 -6.15 -5.31
N GLN A 21 -17.72 -5.82 -5.68
CA GLN A 21 -16.53 -6.61 -5.33
C GLN A 21 -16.30 -6.67 -3.81
N LEU A 22 -16.63 -5.59 -3.09
CA LEU A 22 -16.37 -5.47 -1.66
C LEU A 22 -17.57 -5.84 -0.77
N GLY A 23 -18.73 -6.13 -1.35
CA GLY A 23 -19.96 -6.42 -0.62
C GLY A 23 -20.54 -5.20 0.11
N GLU A 24 -20.30 -4.00 -0.42
CA GLU A 24 -20.67 -2.71 0.17
C GLU A 24 -21.80 -2.02 -0.63
N SER A 25 -22.36 -0.93 -0.09
CA SER A 25 -23.29 -0.09 -0.88
C SER A 25 -22.53 0.87 -1.82
N SER A 26 -23.08 1.10 -3.02
CA SER A 26 -22.52 2.05 -3.99
C SER A 26 -22.51 3.50 -3.48
N GLY A 27 -23.47 3.86 -2.63
CA GLY A 27 -23.55 5.15 -1.96
C GLY A 27 -22.42 5.39 -0.96
N ALA A 28 -22.19 4.43 -0.06
CA ALA A 28 -21.07 4.49 0.90
C ALA A 28 -19.72 4.46 0.18
N THR A 29 -19.59 3.58 -0.82
CA THR A 29 -18.38 3.49 -1.67
C THR A 29 -18.06 4.82 -2.36
N SER A 30 -19.06 5.48 -2.96
CA SER A 30 -18.89 6.80 -3.58
C SER A 30 -18.48 7.88 -2.58
N TYR A 31 -18.98 7.82 -1.35
CA TYR A 31 -18.58 8.74 -0.29
C TYR A 31 -17.10 8.54 0.08
N HIS A 32 -16.68 7.29 0.30
CA HIS A 32 -15.29 6.98 0.63
C HIS A 32 -14.31 7.31 -0.49
N LEU A 33 -14.67 7.08 -1.76
CA LEU A 33 -13.84 7.48 -2.91
C LEU A 33 -13.65 8.99 -2.98
N ARG A 34 -14.69 9.78 -2.69
CA ARG A 34 -14.56 11.24 -2.60
C ARG A 34 -13.65 11.67 -1.44
N GLN A 35 -13.75 11.03 -0.27
CA GLN A 35 -12.85 11.30 0.86
C GLN A 35 -11.40 10.99 0.49
N LEU A 36 -11.15 9.82 -0.09
CA LEU A 36 -9.82 9.43 -0.58
C LEU A 36 -9.28 10.43 -1.61
N ALA A 37 -10.13 10.96 -2.49
CA ALA A 37 -9.74 11.92 -3.51
C ALA A 37 -9.42 13.32 -2.96
N THR A 38 -10.15 13.77 -1.94
CA THR A 38 -9.81 15.02 -1.23
C THR A 38 -8.39 14.98 -0.66
N HIS A 39 -7.93 13.79 -0.27
CA HIS A 39 -6.58 13.56 0.27
C HIS A 39 -5.58 13.05 -0.77
N GLY A 40 -5.94 13.05 -2.06
CA GLY A 40 -5.03 12.70 -3.14
C GLY A 40 -4.64 11.22 -3.22
N PHE A 41 -5.38 10.30 -2.60
CA PHE A 41 -5.12 8.86 -2.68
C PHE A 41 -5.73 8.19 -3.91
N VAL A 42 -6.81 8.77 -4.43
CA VAL A 42 -7.48 8.35 -5.66
C VAL A 42 -7.86 9.57 -6.46
N GLU A 43 -7.95 9.42 -7.77
CA GLU A 43 -8.38 10.48 -8.65
C GLU A 43 -9.37 9.98 -9.69
N ASP A 44 -10.01 10.93 -10.36
CA ASP A 44 -10.92 10.62 -11.47
C ASP A 44 -10.11 10.14 -12.68
N ASP A 45 -10.56 9.09 -13.34
CA ASP A 45 -10.03 8.64 -14.63
C ASP A 45 -11.05 8.92 -15.74
N PRO A 46 -11.08 10.16 -16.28
CA PRO A 46 -12.07 10.55 -17.28
C PRO A 46 -11.85 9.82 -18.62
N THR A 47 -10.69 9.17 -18.83
CA THR A 47 -10.38 8.47 -20.09
C THR A 47 -11.18 7.17 -20.25
N ARG A 48 -11.69 6.60 -19.14
CA ARG A 48 -12.48 5.37 -19.12
C ARG A 48 -14.00 5.58 -19.09
N GLY A 49 -14.44 6.78 -18.70
CA GLY A 49 -15.85 7.09 -18.56
C GLY A 49 -16.59 7.08 -19.91
N LYS A 50 -17.60 6.22 -20.05
CA LYS A 50 -18.64 6.37 -21.08
C LYS A 50 -19.84 7.08 -20.46
N GLY A 51 -20.16 8.29 -20.91
CA GLY A 51 -21.34 9.02 -20.45
C GLY A 51 -21.19 9.63 -19.05
N ARG A 52 -22.08 9.29 -18.11
CA ARG A 52 -22.16 9.89 -16.76
C ARG A 52 -21.39 9.11 -15.68
N GLU A 53 -20.76 7.99 -16.03
CA GLU A 53 -20.06 7.14 -15.06
C GLU A 53 -18.69 7.71 -14.71
N ARG A 54 -18.44 7.87 -13.41
CA ARG A 54 -17.17 8.33 -12.86
C ARG A 54 -16.28 7.14 -12.52
N TRP A 55 -15.11 7.09 -13.14
CA TRP A 55 -14.10 6.08 -12.90
C TRP A 55 -13.07 6.61 -11.91
N TRP A 56 -12.60 5.76 -11.02
CA TRP A 56 -11.60 6.10 -10.04
C TRP A 56 -10.35 5.27 -10.28
N ARG A 57 -9.19 5.87 -10.10
CA ARG A 57 -7.90 5.17 -10.06
C ARG A 57 -7.12 5.61 -8.84
N ALA A 58 -6.26 4.73 -8.33
CA ALA A 58 -5.27 5.15 -7.34
C ALA A 58 -4.30 6.16 -7.99
N THR A 59 -3.90 7.17 -7.23
CA THR A 59 -2.88 8.15 -7.65
C THR A 59 -1.48 7.55 -7.61
N ASP A 60 -1.22 6.71 -6.62
CA ASP A 60 0.03 5.99 -6.43
C ASP A 60 -0.20 4.48 -6.31
N GLU A 61 0.70 3.70 -6.90
CA GLU A 61 0.72 2.22 -6.84
C GLU A 61 1.26 1.67 -5.51
N GLY A 62 1.74 2.56 -4.62
CA GLY A 62 2.29 2.22 -3.31
C GLY A 62 1.78 3.14 -2.21
N THR A 63 1.87 2.71 -0.95
CA THR A 63 1.57 3.57 0.19
C THR A 63 2.81 4.40 0.53
N THR A 64 3.03 5.49 -0.21
CA THR A 64 4.01 6.50 0.18
C THR A 64 3.24 7.65 0.85
N PHE A 65 3.45 7.84 2.15
CA PHE A 65 2.83 8.96 2.88
C PHE A 65 3.71 10.18 2.82
N SER A 66 3.10 11.32 2.48
CA SER A 66 3.68 12.61 2.81
C SER A 66 3.58 12.81 4.34
N PRO A 67 4.68 13.18 5.03
CA PRO A 67 4.71 13.33 6.49
C PRO A 67 3.74 14.39 7.03
N ASP A 68 3.33 15.34 6.19
CA ASP A 68 2.43 16.45 6.49
C ASP A 68 1.03 15.99 6.94
N LEU A 69 0.52 14.87 6.39
CA LEU A 69 -0.80 14.32 6.75
C LEU A 69 -0.91 13.87 8.21
N HIS A 70 0.20 13.46 8.83
CA HIS A 70 0.24 13.12 10.27
C HIS A 70 0.17 14.36 11.16
N THR A 71 0.56 15.51 10.63
CA THR A 71 0.61 16.80 11.34
C THR A 71 -0.51 17.76 10.93
N ASP A 72 -1.49 17.29 10.15
CA ASP A 72 -2.62 18.10 9.70
C ASP A 72 -3.32 18.77 10.89
N SER A 73 -3.77 20.02 10.74
CA SER A 73 -4.40 20.77 11.83
C SER A 73 -5.74 20.19 12.29
N ASN A 74 -6.45 19.46 11.43
CA ASN A 74 -7.74 18.86 11.71
C ASN A 74 -7.61 17.48 12.41
N PRO A 75 -8.10 17.31 13.66
CA PRO A 75 -8.00 16.04 14.38
C PRO A 75 -8.75 14.89 13.72
N ALA A 76 -9.84 15.17 12.97
CA ALA A 76 -10.56 14.13 12.24
C ALA A 76 -9.71 13.55 11.09
N VAL A 77 -8.92 14.39 10.43
CA VAL A 77 -7.98 13.97 9.37
C VAL A 77 -6.89 13.09 9.96
N ARG A 78 -6.25 13.53 11.06
CA ARG A 78 -5.22 12.72 11.74
C ARG A 78 -5.75 11.36 12.20
N GLY A 79 -6.96 11.32 12.77
CA GLY A 79 -7.59 10.05 13.19
C GLY A 79 -7.91 9.12 12.02
N ALA A 80 -8.32 9.66 10.87
CA ALA A 80 -8.55 8.88 9.65
C ALA A 80 -7.23 8.30 9.08
N VAL A 81 -6.15 9.09 9.09
CA VAL A 81 -4.81 8.64 8.67
C VAL A 81 -4.27 7.54 9.58
N ASP A 82 -4.45 7.67 10.91
CA ASP A 82 -4.03 6.65 11.87
C ASP A 82 -4.78 5.32 11.65
N LEU A 83 -6.11 5.37 11.50
CA LEU A 83 -6.92 4.20 11.18
C LEU A 83 -6.50 3.57 9.84
N PHE A 84 -6.17 4.39 8.85
CA PHE A 84 -5.67 3.95 7.55
C PHE A 84 -4.36 3.17 7.71
N LEU A 85 -3.38 3.71 8.43
CA LEU A 85 -2.08 3.04 8.60
C LEU A 85 -2.19 1.70 9.33
N HIS A 86 -3.01 1.62 10.37
CA HIS A 86 -3.27 0.36 11.07
C HIS A 86 -3.86 -0.69 10.14
N GLU A 87 -4.78 -0.29 9.27
CA GLU A 87 -5.37 -1.23 8.32
C GLU A 87 -4.39 -1.63 7.20
N VAL A 88 -3.48 -0.74 6.77
CA VAL A 88 -2.35 -1.13 5.89
C VAL A 88 -1.47 -2.18 6.56
N ALA A 89 -1.14 -2.01 7.85
CA ALA A 89 -0.36 -3.00 8.60
C ALA A 89 -1.10 -4.34 8.71
N ASN A 90 -2.43 -4.33 8.91
CA ASN A 90 -3.25 -5.54 8.92
C ASN A 90 -3.22 -6.25 7.57
N ILE A 91 -3.36 -5.53 6.46
CA ILE A 91 -3.29 -6.08 5.10
C ILE A 91 -1.93 -6.72 4.85
N HIS A 92 -0.83 -6.03 5.16
CA HIS A 92 0.52 -6.59 5.01
C HIS A 92 0.71 -7.87 5.83
N THR A 93 0.14 -7.92 7.04
CA THR A 93 0.17 -9.13 7.89
C THR A 93 -0.62 -10.27 7.26
N GLN A 94 -1.80 -9.98 6.71
CA GLN A 94 -2.64 -10.96 6.04
C GLN A 94 -1.96 -11.52 4.79
N GLU A 95 -1.41 -10.67 3.93
CA GLU A 95 -0.69 -11.08 2.71
C GLU A 95 0.52 -11.95 3.03
N LEU A 96 1.31 -11.56 4.03
CA LEU A 96 2.45 -12.37 4.51
C LEU A 96 1.99 -13.74 5.04
N ALA A 97 0.93 -13.77 5.84
CA ALA A 97 0.39 -15.01 6.39
C ALA A 97 -0.16 -15.93 5.27
N THR A 98 -0.83 -15.37 4.26
CA THR A 98 -1.30 -16.10 3.08
C THR A 98 -0.13 -16.69 2.29
N TRP A 99 0.93 -15.92 2.05
CA TRP A 99 2.13 -16.43 1.39
C TRP A 99 2.76 -17.56 2.20
N LEU A 100 2.96 -17.39 3.51
CA LEU A 100 3.51 -18.44 4.38
C LEU A 100 2.67 -19.73 4.35
N GLY A 101 1.34 -19.61 4.32
CA GLY A 101 0.42 -20.74 4.25
C GLY A 101 0.39 -21.46 2.90
N THR A 102 0.90 -20.83 1.83
CA THR A 102 0.90 -21.36 0.45
C THR A 102 2.30 -21.52 -0.13
N ALA A 103 3.36 -21.22 0.65
CA ALA A 103 4.74 -21.15 0.16
C ALA A 103 5.25 -22.48 -0.45
N SER A 104 4.72 -23.62 0.00
CA SER A 104 5.02 -24.95 -0.54
C SER A 104 4.43 -25.22 -1.92
N ASP A 105 3.41 -24.46 -2.30
CA ASP A 105 2.66 -24.64 -3.56
C ASP A 105 3.33 -23.90 -4.72
N TRP A 106 4.26 -22.98 -4.41
CA TRP A 106 5.03 -22.24 -5.39
C TRP A 106 6.18 -23.07 -5.99
N PRO A 107 6.57 -22.83 -7.25
CA PRO A 107 7.78 -23.41 -7.82
C PRO A 107 9.00 -23.08 -6.96
N ARG A 108 9.91 -24.04 -6.81
CA ARG A 108 11.07 -23.94 -5.90
C ARG A 108 11.92 -22.69 -6.12
N GLU A 109 12.04 -22.23 -7.37
CA GLU A 109 12.74 -20.99 -7.71
C GLU A 109 12.15 -19.75 -7.01
N TRP A 110 10.83 -19.67 -6.86
CA TRP A 110 10.14 -18.59 -6.15
C TRP A 110 10.29 -18.73 -4.64
N SER A 111 10.09 -19.94 -4.10
CA SER A 111 10.27 -20.18 -2.65
C SER A 111 11.72 -19.92 -2.20
N ASN A 112 12.72 -20.20 -3.05
CA ASN A 112 14.13 -19.93 -2.76
C ASN A 112 14.53 -18.45 -2.92
N SER A 113 13.79 -17.69 -3.72
CA SER A 113 14.06 -16.26 -3.97
C SER A 113 13.30 -15.33 -3.03
N ALA A 114 12.28 -15.84 -2.34
CA ALA A 114 11.56 -15.11 -1.32
C ALA A 114 12.46 -14.82 -0.11
N ASP A 115 12.25 -13.66 0.52
CA ASP A 115 12.99 -13.23 1.70
C ASP A 115 12.04 -13.03 2.88
N LEU A 116 12.49 -13.44 4.07
CA LEU A 116 11.84 -13.17 5.36
C LEU A 116 12.92 -12.90 6.40
N SER A 117 13.69 -11.84 6.16
CA SER A 117 14.81 -11.43 7.02
C SER A 117 14.46 -10.19 7.84
N ASP A 118 15.11 -10.01 8.99
CA ASP A 118 15.03 -8.80 9.80
C ASP A 118 16.41 -8.29 10.24
N PHE A 119 16.52 -6.98 10.44
CA PHE A 119 17.75 -6.31 10.84
C PHE A 119 17.46 -5.32 11.97
N THR A 120 18.33 -5.29 12.99
CA THR A 120 18.28 -4.28 14.06
C THR A 120 19.51 -3.37 13.96
N LEU A 121 19.28 -2.10 13.60
CA LEU A 121 20.33 -1.11 13.37
C LEU A 121 20.23 0.04 14.39
N ARG A 122 21.36 0.72 14.65
CA ARG A 122 21.40 1.98 15.39
C ARG A 122 21.60 3.12 14.40
N LEU A 123 20.54 3.89 14.15
CA LEU A 123 20.51 4.96 13.15
C LEU A 123 19.98 6.25 13.78
N THR A 124 20.47 7.38 13.28
CA THR A 124 19.80 8.69 13.44
C THR A 124 18.55 8.76 12.54
N ALA A 125 17.71 9.78 12.74
CA ALA A 125 16.52 9.98 11.90
C ALA A 125 16.91 10.26 10.44
N GLU A 126 17.98 11.02 10.22
CA GLU A 126 18.53 11.33 8.90
C GLU A 126 19.05 10.08 8.21
N GLN A 127 19.77 9.22 8.92
CA GLN A 127 20.25 7.95 8.37
C GLN A 127 19.11 6.96 8.06
N LEU A 128 18.05 6.94 8.88
CA LEU A 128 16.86 6.13 8.61
C LEU A 128 16.15 6.61 7.34
N HIS A 129 16.02 7.93 7.16
CA HIS A 129 15.44 8.52 5.96
C HIS A 129 16.26 8.18 4.71
N GLU A 130 17.58 8.42 4.74
CA GLU A 130 18.48 8.09 3.64
C GLU A 130 18.43 6.59 3.26
N MET A 131 18.39 5.70 4.27
CA MET A 131 18.26 4.26 4.03
C MET A 131 16.94 3.93 3.34
N ASN A 132 15.83 4.54 3.79
CA ASN A 132 14.52 4.32 3.19
C ASN A 132 14.49 4.82 1.74
N GLU A 133 15.06 5.99 1.43
CA GLU A 133 15.15 6.49 0.05
C GLU A 133 15.88 5.49 -0.86
N LYS A 134 17.06 5.00 -0.42
CA LYS A 134 17.84 4.00 -1.17
C LYS A 134 17.08 2.69 -1.39
N LEU A 135 16.33 2.22 -0.39
CA LEU A 135 15.51 1.01 -0.52
C LEU A 135 14.39 1.20 -1.54
N HIS A 136 13.72 2.37 -1.54
CA HIS A 136 12.71 2.69 -2.54
C HIS A 136 13.32 2.80 -3.94
N GLU A 137 14.47 3.45 -4.09
CA GLU A 137 15.18 3.54 -5.38
C GLU A 137 15.49 2.15 -5.95
N VAL A 138 15.93 1.21 -5.11
CA VAL A 138 16.14 -0.18 -5.52
C VAL A 138 14.84 -0.79 -6.04
N VAL A 139 13.74 -0.70 -5.28
CA VAL A 139 12.44 -1.27 -5.70
C VAL A 139 11.95 -0.64 -7.02
N GLU A 140 11.99 0.68 -7.14
CA GLU A 140 11.54 1.38 -8.35
C GLU A 140 12.41 1.09 -9.58
N SER A 141 13.70 0.77 -9.38
CA SER A 141 14.57 0.34 -10.47
C SER A 141 14.10 -0.96 -11.14
N TYR A 142 13.52 -1.89 -10.38
CA TYR A 142 12.95 -3.13 -10.93
C TYR A 142 11.62 -2.91 -11.64
N ARG A 143 10.84 -1.90 -11.24
CA ARG A 143 9.63 -1.50 -11.97
C ARG A 143 9.96 -1.04 -13.39
N SER A 144 11.05 -0.31 -13.54
CA SER A 144 11.54 0.18 -14.85
C SER A 144 12.20 -0.92 -15.68
N ALA A 145 12.91 -1.85 -15.04
CA ALA A 145 13.55 -2.96 -15.74
C ALA A 145 12.53 -3.93 -16.37
N GLY A 146 11.44 -4.20 -15.65
CA GLY A 146 10.41 -5.15 -16.07
C GLY A 146 10.91 -6.60 -16.19
N PRO A 147 10.02 -7.58 -16.42
CA PRO A 147 10.41 -8.99 -16.55
C PRO A 147 11.02 -9.34 -17.93
N GLY A 148 11.23 -8.36 -18.82
CA GLY A 148 11.55 -8.60 -20.23
C GLY A 148 10.34 -9.17 -20.99
N ASP A 149 10.57 -10.16 -21.85
CA ASP A 149 9.55 -10.76 -22.73
C ASP A 149 8.74 -11.90 -22.06
N GLY A 150 8.99 -12.20 -20.78
CA GLY A 150 8.38 -13.30 -20.05
C GLY A 150 7.14 -12.89 -19.24
N GLU A 151 6.17 -13.80 -19.13
CA GLU A 151 5.09 -13.68 -18.15
C GLU A 151 5.66 -13.99 -16.74
N ALA A 152 5.60 -13.01 -15.84
CA ALA A 152 6.10 -13.11 -14.47
C ALA A 152 4.98 -12.84 -13.46
N PRO A 153 4.94 -13.55 -12.32
CA PRO A 153 3.97 -13.27 -11.27
C PRO A 153 4.24 -11.88 -10.66
N GLN A 154 3.18 -11.28 -10.10
CA GLN A 154 3.33 -10.08 -9.29
C GLN A 154 4.05 -10.41 -7.98
N VAL A 155 5.07 -9.63 -7.65
CA VAL A 155 5.80 -9.71 -6.38
C VAL A 155 5.37 -8.55 -5.50
N ARG A 156 4.86 -8.84 -4.30
CA ARG A 156 4.62 -7.81 -3.28
C ARG A 156 5.83 -7.67 -2.36
N VAL A 157 6.20 -6.41 -2.10
CA VAL A 157 7.28 -6.01 -1.20
C VAL A 157 6.70 -5.03 -0.20
N HIS A 158 6.89 -5.32 1.09
CA HIS A 158 6.50 -4.42 2.17
C HIS A 158 7.77 -3.93 2.88
N LEU A 159 7.97 -2.62 2.93
CA LEU A 159 9.07 -1.99 3.67
C LEU A 159 8.52 -1.36 4.94
N HIS A 160 8.88 -1.93 6.10
CA HIS A 160 8.57 -1.34 7.40
C HIS A 160 9.86 -1.01 8.12
N SER A 161 10.08 0.26 8.46
CA SER A 161 11.21 0.68 9.28
C SER A 161 10.71 1.64 10.35
N PHE A 162 10.96 1.30 11.62
CA PHE A 162 10.41 2.03 12.76
C PHE A 162 11.37 1.97 13.95
N PRO A 163 11.45 3.03 14.76
CA PRO A 163 12.22 2.99 15.99
C PRO A 163 11.58 2.00 16.97
N ARG A 164 12.42 1.33 17.74
CA ARG A 164 11.98 0.55 18.91
C ARG A 164 12.47 1.26 20.15
N THR A 165 11.63 1.36 21.17
CA THR A 165 12.09 1.78 22.50
C THR A 165 13.17 0.80 22.97
N GLY A 166 14.34 1.35 23.31
CA GLY A 166 15.43 0.55 23.86
C GLY A 166 15.00 -0.11 25.17
N SER A 167 15.51 -1.31 25.45
CA SER A 167 15.27 -2.05 26.70
C SER A 167 15.86 -1.38 27.97
N THR A 168 16.28 -0.11 27.91
CA THR A 168 17.13 0.50 28.93
C THR A 168 16.37 1.20 30.06
N ASP A 169 15.06 0.97 30.22
CA ASP A 169 14.26 1.52 31.33
C ASP A 169 13.64 0.43 32.22
N ARG A 170 14.48 -0.55 32.60
CA ARG A 170 14.26 -1.38 33.78
C ARG A 170 15.49 -1.30 34.67
N SER A 171 15.50 -0.30 35.53
CA SER A 171 16.35 -0.23 36.73
C SER A 171 15.53 0.37 37.85
#